data_AF-A0A0L0UJ68-F1
#
_entry.id   AF-A0A0L0UJ68-F1
#
_cell.length_a   1.000
_cell.length_b   1.000
_cell.length_c   1.000
_cell.angle_alpha   90.00
_cell.angle_beta   90.00
_cell.angle_gamma   90.00
#
_symmetry.space_group_name_H-M   'P 1'
#
loop_
_entity.id
_entity.type
_entity.pdbx_description
1 polymer ?
#
loop_
_entity_poly.entity_id
_entity_poly.type
_entity_poly.pdbx_seq_one_letter_code
_entity_poly.pdbx_strand_id
1 'polypeptide(L)'
;MEGDYSSGSMILSEYHQVEDFLNTKLATTDDSEFQAMLRRMLTKTNTYLQEALACDAILIATALNPCFRLSIYQAWFPDYYTYTSNLLQILLYLTKKPPTN
;
A
#
# COMPACT_ATOMS: atom_id res chain seq x y z
N MET A 1 -3.97 0.13 -12.31
CA MET A 1 -3.31 1.29 -12.96
C MET A 1 -3.71 1.42 -14.43
N GLU A 2 -4.67 2.30 -14.76
CA GLU A 2 -4.88 3.02 -16.04
C GLU A 2 -6.28 3.65 -16.01
N GLY A 3 -6.38 4.83 -15.40
CA GLY A 3 -7.60 5.63 -15.39
C GLY A 3 -7.29 7.00 -14.82
N ASP A 4 -8.02 8.02 -15.26
CA ASP A 4 -7.82 9.44 -14.89
C ASP A 4 -8.14 9.76 -13.41
N TYR A 5 -8.21 8.74 -12.56
CA TYR A 5 -8.46 8.83 -11.13
C TYR A 5 -7.16 8.59 -10.35
N SER A 6 -7.03 9.26 -9.19
CA SER A 6 -5.88 9.13 -8.29
C SER A 6 -5.73 7.69 -7.76
N SER A 7 -5.02 6.87 -8.53
CA SER A 7 -4.74 5.46 -8.22
C SER A 7 -3.75 5.29 -7.07
N GLY A 8 -3.00 6.36 -6.73
CA GLY A 8 -2.01 6.35 -5.66
C GLY A 8 -2.58 5.88 -4.32
N SER A 9 -3.84 6.22 -4.03
CA SER A 9 -4.49 5.81 -2.78
C SER A 9 -4.83 4.31 -2.70
N MET A 10 -4.86 3.62 -3.83
CA MET A 10 -5.20 2.19 -3.92
C MET A 10 -3.98 1.27 -4.01
N ILE A 11 -2.80 1.80 -4.31
CA ILE A 11 -1.58 1.02 -4.59
C ILE A 11 -1.32 -0.06 -3.53
N LEU A 12 -1.40 0.30 -2.24
CA LEU A 12 -1.15 -0.66 -1.16
C LEU A 12 -2.18 -1.80 -1.12
N SER A 13 -3.45 -1.49 -1.37
CA SER A 13 -4.51 -2.51 -1.44
C SER A 13 -4.36 -3.41 -2.67
N GLU A 14 -3.94 -2.85 -3.81
CA GLU A 14 -3.72 -3.62 -5.05
C GLU A 14 -2.54 -4.59 -4.89
N TYR A 15 -1.42 -4.12 -4.32
CA TYR A 15 -0.28 -5.00 -4.04
C TYR A 15 -0.64 -6.12 -3.06
N HIS A 16 -1.36 -5.81 -1.97
CA HIS A 16 -1.78 -6.82 -1.01
C HIS A 16 -2.68 -7.90 -1.66
N GLN A 17 -3.63 -7.50 -2.52
CA GLN A 17 -4.48 -8.44 -3.25
C GLN A 17 -3.68 -9.32 -4.22
N VAL A 18 -2.67 -8.77 -4.89
CA VAL A 18 -1.79 -9.55 -5.76
C VAL A 18 -0.97 -10.56 -4.95
N GLU A 19 -0.45 -10.17 -3.77
CA GLU A 19 0.27 -11.10 -2.89
C GLU A 19 -0.63 -12.26 -2.44
N ASP A 20 -1.84 -11.97 -1.96
CA ASP A 20 -2.81 -12.98 -1.54
C ASP A 20 -3.17 -13.95 -2.69
N PHE A 21 -3.38 -13.41 -3.88
CA PHE A 21 -3.64 -14.21 -5.08
C PHE A 21 -2.46 -15.14 -5.41
N LEU A 22 -1.23 -14.60 -5.42
CA LEU A 22 -0.02 -15.37 -5.73
C LEU A 22 0.24 -16.46 -4.68
N ASN A 23 0.08 -16.15 -3.40
CA ASN A 23 0.21 -17.10 -2.30
C ASN A 23 -0.85 -18.21 -2.39
N THR A 24 -2.10 -17.85 -2.68
CA THR A 24 -3.18 -18.83 -2.89
C THR A 24 -2.85 -19.77 -4.04
N LYS A 25 -2.42 -19.23 -5.20
CA LYS A 25 -2.02 -20.07 -6.33
C LYS A 25 -0.84 -20.99 -6.01
N LEU A 26 0.19 -20.48 -5.33
CA LEU A 26 1.34 -21.26 -4.89
C LEU A 26 0.93 -22.44 -3.99
N ALA A 27 -0.05 -22.25 -3.10
CA ALA A 27 -0.53 -23.29 -2.20
C ALA A 27 -1.33 -24.39 -2.92
N THR A 28 -1.92 -24.08 -4.08
CA THR A 28 -2.83 -24.99 -4.81
C THR A 28 -2.22 -25.71 -6.01
N THR A 29 -1.02 -25.32 -6.45
CA THR A 29 -0.43 -25.84 -7.69
C THR A 29 0.68 -26.85 -7.44
N ASP A 30 0.63 -27.97 -8.15
CA ASP A 30 1.66 -29.02 -8.12
C ASP A 30 2.70 -28.88 -9.24
N ASP A 31 2.52 -27.91 -10.15
CA ASP A 31 3.43 -27.67 -11.26
C ASP A 31 4.67 -26.90 -10.80
N SER A 32 5.83 -27.57 -10.83
CA SER A 32 7.10 -27.02 -10.36
C SER A 32 7.59 -25.79 -11.14
N GLU A 33 7.32 -25.72 -12.45
CA GLU A 33 7.72 -24.57 -13.28
C GLU A 33 6.81 -23.37 -12.97
N PHE A 34 5.51 -23.63 -12.84
CA PHE A 34 4.55 -22.62 -12.47
C PHE A 34 4.81 -22.08 -11.05
N GLN A 35 5.17 -22.95 -10.09
CA GLN A 35 5.60 -22.51 -8.76
C GLN A 35 6.84 -21.60 -8.83
N ALA A 36 7.84 -21.94 -9.65
CA ALA A 36 9.03 -21.09 -9.81
C ALA A 36 8.68 -19.71 -10.38
N MET A 37 7.76 -19.66 -11.35
CA MET A 37 7.24 -18.41 -11.91
C MET A 37 6.50 -17.58 -10.86
N LEU A 38 5.56 -18.18 -10.12
CA LEU A 38 4.78 -17.51 -9.10
C LEU A 38 5.65 -16.96 -7.96
N ARG A 39 6.68 -17.69 -7.53
CA ARG A 39 7.66 -17.19 -6.54
C ARG A 39 8.38 -15.95 -7.05
N ARG A 40 8.83 -15.93 -8.31
CA ARG A 40 9.45 -14.74 -8.90
C ARG A 40 8.50 -13.55 -8.99
N MET A 41 7.23 -13.79 -9.33
CA MET A 41 6.20 -12.74 -9.31
C MET A 41 6.03 -12.19 -7.89
N LEU A 42 5.90 -13.06 -6.89
CA LEU A 42 5.73 -12.67 -5.50
C LEU A 42 6.93 -11.85 -4.98
N THR A 43 8.16 -12.21 -5.35
CA THR A 43 9.36 -11.42 -5.02
C THR A 43 9.29 -10.02 -5.61
N LYS A 44 8.87 -9.87 -6.87
CA LYS A 44 8.72 -8.55 -7.51
C LYS A 44 7.59 -7.74 -6.87
N THR A 45 6.44 -8.36 -6.61
CA THR A 45 5.30 -7.73 -5.91
C THR A 45 5.73 -7.17 -4.56
N ASN A 46 6.40 -7.99 -3.74
CA ASN A 46 6.93 -7.57 -2.44
C ASN A 46 7.90 -6.39 -2.58
N THR A 47 8.80 -6.44 -3.57
CA THR A 47 9.79 -5.37 -3.79
C THR A 47 9.09 -4.02 -4.03
N TYR A 48 8.13 -3.99 -4.96
CA TYR A 48 7.40 -2.75 -5.25
C TYR A 48 6.44 -2.34 -4.13
N LEU A 49 5.89 -3.30 -3.38
CA LEU A 49 5.11 -2.99 -2.18
C LEU A 49 5.97 -2.27 -1.13
N GLN A 50 7.21 -2.72 -0.90
CA GLN A 50 8.13 -2.05 0.01
C GLN A 50 8.51 -0.65 -0.48
N GLU A 51 8.74 -0.48 -1.79
CA GLU A 51 8.95 0.86 -2.38
C GLU A 51 7.73 1.77 -2.17
N ALA A 52 6.52 1.25 -2.32
CA ALA A 52 5.29 2.00 -2.10
C ALA A 52 5.10 2.38 -0.62
N LEU A 53 5.42 1.47 0.30
CA LEU A 53 5.37 1.70 1.76
C LEU A 53 6.43 2.71 2.22
N ALA A 54 7.53 2.87 1.49
CA ALA A 54 8.54 3.90 1.75
C ALA A 54 8.14 5.29 1.22
N CYS A 55 7.02 5.43 0.50
CA CYS A 55 6.59 6.67 -0.11
C CYS A 55 5.51 7.38 0.73
N ASP A 56 5.88 8.46 1.42
CA ASP A 56 4.96 9.26 2.24
C ASP A 56 3.70 9.71 1.47
N ALA A 57 3.84 10.07 0.19
CA ALA A 57 2.70 10.50 -0.62
C ALA A 57 1.67 9.38 -0.82
N ILE A 58 2.13 8.13 -0.99
CA ILE A 58 1.25 6.95 -1.07
C ILE A 58 0.62 6.70 0.30
N LEU A 59 1.42 6.76 1.38
CA LEU A 59 0.91 6.55 2.73
C LEU A 59 -0.23 7.53 3.08
N ILE A 60 0.00 8.82 2.80
CA ILE A 60 -0.98 9.88 3.04
C ILE A 60 -2.20 9.70 2.12
N ALA A 61 -1.99 9.45 0.82
CA ALA A 61 -3.09 9.29 -0.13
C ALA A 61 -4.00 8.11 0.22
N THR A 62 -3.42 6.96 0.58
CA THR A 62 -4.17 5.78 1.03
C THR A 62 -4.92 6.07 2.34
N ALA A 63 -4.30 6.75 3.30
CA ALA A 63 -4.97 7.10 4.56
C ALA A 63 -6.06 8.18 4.41
N LEU A 64 -6.00 9.01 3.37
CA LEU A 64 -7.06 9.98 3.03
C LEU A 64 -8.21 9.35 2.25
N ASN A 65 -8.04 8.12 1.73
CA ASN A 65 -9.11 7.40 1.05
C ASN A 65 -10.20 7.00 2.06
N PRO A 66 -11.48 7.38 1.83
CA PRO A 66 -12.55 7.14 2.79
C PRO A 66 -12.83 5.66 3.06
N CYS A 67 -12.53 4.78 2.10
CA CYS A 67 -12.70 3.33 2.24
C CYS A 67 -11.64 2.69 3.13
N PHE A 68 -10.44 3.27 3.23
CA PHE A 68 -9.30 2.66 3.90
C PHE A 68 -8.96 3.33 5.22
N ARG A 69 -8.84 4.66 5.21
CA ARG A 69 -8.37 5.46 6.35
C ARG A 69 -7.10 4.85 6.96
N LEU A 70 -6.90 4.99 8.28
CA LEU A 70 -5.81 4.33 8.99
C LEU A 70 -6.05 2.81 9.21
N SER A 71 -7.28 2.30 8.99
CA SER A 71 -7.59 0.89 9.27
C SER A 71 -6.87 -0.09 8.35
N ILE A 72 -6.53 0.31 7.12
CA ILE A 72 -5.73 -0.54 6.22
C ILE A 72 -4.33 -0.81 6.78
N TYR A 73 -3.70 0.19 7.41
CA TYR A 73 -2.41 0.01 8.07
C TYR A 73 -2.55 -0.86 9.29
N GLN A 74 -3.59 -0.66 10.09
CA GLN A 74 -3.82 -1.51 11.27
C GLN A 74 -4.02 -2.98 10.89
N ALA A 75 -4.70 -3.26 9.78
CA ALA A 75 -4.99 -4.61 9.34
C ALA A 75 -3.81 -5.28 8.64
N TRP A 76 -3.13 -4.58 7.73
CA TRP A 76 -2.20 -5.20 6.78
C TRP A 76 -0.76 -4.67 6.88
N PHE A 77 -0.56 -3.47 7.43
CA PHE A 77 0.76 -2.80 7.50
C PHE A 77 1.00 -2.13 8.87
N PRO A 78 0.94 -2.90 9.98
CA PRO A 78 0.87 -2.33 11.33
C PRO A 78 2.08 -1.46 11.69
N ASP A 79 3.26 -1.79 11.17
CA ASP A 79 4.49 -1.02 11.38
C ASP A 79 4.41 0.41 10.83
N TYR A 80 3.53 0.65 9.85
CA TYR A 80 3.34 1.95 9.21
C TYR A 80 2.17 2.75 9.81
N TYR A 81 1.40 2.18 10.73
CA TYR A 81 0.22 2.84 11.30
C TYR A 81 0.59 4.13 12.03
N THR A 82 1.49 4.04 13.02
CA THR A 82 1.90 5.18 13.85
C THR A 82 2.58 6.24 13.01
N TYR A 83 3.46 5.82 12.09
CA TYR A 83 4.15 6.72 11.17
C TYR A 83 3.17 7.50 10.30
N THR A 84 2.24 6.80 9.64
CA THR A 84 1.24 7.43 8.76
C THR A 84 0.29 8.35 9.52
N SER A 85 -0.11 7.98 10.75
CA SER A 85 -0.91 8.84 11.62
C SER A 85 -0.19 10.15 11.94
N ASN A 86 1.12 10.10 12.22
CA ASN A 86 1.93 11.29 12.46
C ASN A 86 2.05 12.16 11.21
N LEU A 87 2.26 11.57 10.03
CA LEU A 87 2.27 12.30 8.76
C LEU A 87 0.96 13.08 8.53
N LEU A 88 -0.20 12.45 8.78
CA LEU A 88 -1.50 13.11 8.67
C LEU A 88 -1.65 14.28 9.65
N GLN A 89 -1.21 14.11 10.90
CA GLN A 89 -1.27 15.17 11.91
C GLN A 89 -0.42 16.39 11.50
N ILE A 90 0.80 16.15 11.01
CA ILE A 90 1.68 17.21 10.50
C ILE A 90 1.01 17.94 9.33
N LEU A 91 0.48 17.19 8.35
CA LEU A 91 -0.21 17.75 7.19
C LEU A 91 -1.40 18.63 7.61
N LEU A 92 -2.24 18.15 8.52
CA LEU A 92 -3.42 18.87 9.02
C LEU A 92 -3.06 20.06 9.93
N TYR A 93 -1.92 20.04 10.60
CA TYR A 93 -1.44 21.17 11.38
C TYR A 93 -0.91 22.28 10.46
N LEU A 94 -0.15 21.91 9.43
CA LEU A 94 0.37 22.86 8.43
C LEU A 94 -0.75 23.56 7.67
N THR A 95 -1.87 22.87 7.37
CA THR A 95 -3.03 23.49 6.72
C THR A 95 -3.83 24.43 7.62
N LYS A 96 -3.63 24.38 8.94
CA LYS A 96 -4.29 25.26 9.92
C LYS A 96 -3.49 26.52 10.24
N LYS A 97 -2.22 26.61 9.86
CA LYS A 97 -1.40 27.79 10.11
C LYS A 97 -1.85 28.93 9.17
N PRO A 98 -2.26 30.11 9.67
CA PRO A 98 -2.61 31.22 8.80
C PRO A 98 -1.40 31.63 7.96
N PRO A 99 -1.59 32.07 6.70
CA PRO A 99 -0.48 32.58 5.90
C PRO A 99 0.17 33.74 6.65
N THR A 100 1.46 33.64 6.92
CA THR A 100 2.25 34.73 7.46
C THR A 100 2.30 35.84 6.41
N ASN A 101 1.80 37.02 6.78
CA ASN A 101 1.85 38.26 5.99
C ASN A 101 3.26 38.57 5.46
#